data_AF-A0A7S0LHG6-F1
#
_entry.id   AF-A0A7S0LHG6-F1
#
_cell.length_a   1.000
_cell.length_b   1.000
_cell.length_c   1.000
_cell.angle_alpha   90.00
_cell.angle_beta   90.00
_cell.angle_gamma   90.00
#
_symmetry.space_group_name_H-M   'P 1'
#
loop_
_entity.id
_entity.type
_entity.pdbx_description
1 polymer ?
#
loop_
_entity_poly.entity_id
_entity_poly.type
_entity_poly.pdbx_seq_one_letter_code
_entity_poly.pdbx_strand_id
1 'polypeptide(L)'
;RCELMQWNSQPQRCNILDLNRNTPLHTCAKQAPHAAKMFPVLLEHGANPNIQNAQGQTVLHLLAERAVVVHQQQQGSAEGVGAAADVPFSRLVEMVAEHSPNLDTAEAESGNTALHIAAFGGCIELAVQLASMGASVALPNKDGFTPLDSMQPSGHATRSLPELLLSKISKQPSWVPDRMVNACQLCKLPFDPRRGPNLARKHHCRHCGRCVCFVCSPKRMPIPKFGSSQDERVCLICEKVITSSAP
;
A
#
# COMPACT_ATOMS: atom_id res chain seq x y z
N ARG A 1 27.24 24.91 -2.20
CA ARG A 1 27.18 25.36 -3.62
C ARG A 1 27.11 24.11 -4.50
N CYS A 2 25.93 23.80 -5.03
CA CYS A 2 25.65 22.64 -5.91
C CYS A 2 26.20 22.81 -7.34
N GLU A 3 27.34 23.46 -7.53
CA GLU A 3 27.84 23.81 -8.88
C GLU A 3 28.59 22.65 -9.58
N LEU A 4 28.83 21.51 -8.91
CA LEU A 4 29.46 20.33 -9.50
C LEU A 4 28.48 19.24 -9.97
N MET A 5 27.20 19.57 -10.00
CA MET A 5 26.13 18.65 -10.35
C MET A 5 25.57 19.00 -11.74
N GLN A 6 26.43 18.96 -12.75
CA GLN A 6 26.01 18.97 -14.16
C GLN A 6 25.43 17.59 -14.50
N TRP A 7 24.21 17.30 -14.01
CA TRP A 7 23.48 16.04 -14.22
C TRP A 7 22.94 15.88 -15.64
N ASN A 8 22.95 16.96 -16.44
CA ASN A 8 22.33 17.03 -17.77
C ASN A 8 22.92 16.08 -18.81
N SER A 9 24.02 15.37 -18.49
CA SER A 9 24.71 14.48 -19.44
C SER A 9 24.64 13.00 -19.06
N GLN A 10 24.18 12.63 -17.84
CA GLN A 10 24.28 11.27 -17.30
C GLN A 10 23.15 10.93 -16.29
N PRO A 11 21.92 10.62 -16.74
CA PRO A 11 20.81 10.20 -15.87
C PRO A 11 21.09 8.91 -15.07
N GLN A 12 22.15 8.18 -15.38
CA GLN A 12 22.55 6.95 -14.70
C GLN A 12 23.17 7.18 -13.30
N ARG A 13 23.60 8.41 -12.97
CA ARG A 13 24.29 8.68 -11.68
C ARG A 13 23.36 8.77 -10.47
N CYS A 14 22.08 9.09 -10.65
CA CYS A 14 21.14 9.29 -9.51
C CYS A 14 20.66 7.96 -8.91
N ASN A 15 21.05 6.85 -9.55
CA ASN A 15 20.71 5.48 -9.20
C ASN A 15 21.92 4.66 -8.72
N ILE A 16 23.07 5.31 -8.48
CA ILE A 16 24.27 4.62 -7.94
C ILE A 16 23.94 4.02 -6.59
N LEU A 17 24.46 2.81 -6.36
CA LEU A 17 24.18 2.03 -5.17
C LEU A 17 25.35 2.15 -4.17
N ASP A 18 25.04 2.39 -2.90
CA ASP A 18 26.01 2.28 -1.80
C ASP A 18 26.31 0.80 -1.46
N LEU A 19 27.11 0.56 -0.40
CA LEU A 19 27.45 -0.79 0.06
C LEU A 19 26.24 -1.63 0.50
N ASN A 20 25.15 -0.99 0.92
CA ASN A 20 23.88 -1.62 1.28
C ASN A 20 22.89 -1.63 0.12
N ARG A 21 23.37 -1.33 -1.09
CA ARG A 21 22.58 -1.17 -2.30
C ARG A 21 21.51 -0.08 -2.23
N ASN A 22 21.67 0.93 -1.38
CA ASN A 22 20.79 2.10 -1.35
C ASN A 22 21.14 3.05 -2.50
N THR A 23 20.12 3.51 -3.22
CA THR A 23 20.25 4.70 -4.08
C THR A 23 20.31 5.96 -3.21
N PRO A 24 20.79 7.11 -3.74
CA PRO A 24 20.66 8.41 -3.06
C PRO A 24 19.24 8.69 -2.53
N LEU A 25 18.21 8.26 -3.26
CA LEU A 25 16.81 8.43 -2.87
C LEU A 25 16.43 7.58 -1.63
N HIS A 26 16.99 6.38 -1.48
CA HIS A 26 16.83 5.58 -0.24
C HIS A 26 17.44 6.29 0.97
N THR A 27 18.63 6.85 0.81
CA THR A 27 19.29 7.61 1.89
C THR A 27 18.46 8.83 2.29
N CYS A 28 17.85 9.52 1.33
CA CYS A 28 16.93 10.63 1.61
C CYS A 28 15.68 10.17 2.37
N ALA A 29 15.09 9.01 2.01
CA ALA A 29 13.95 8.46 2.71
C ALA A 29 14.26 8.08 4.17
N LYS A 30 15.43 7.47 4.43
CA LYS A 30 15.87 7.14 5.80
C LYS A 30 16.00 8.38 6.68
N GLN A 31 16.41 9.50 6.09
CA GLN A 31 16.62 10.78 6.76
C GLN A 31 15.40 11.72 6.68
N ALA A 32 14.26 11.25 6.16
CA ALA A 32 13.06 12.07 6.10
C ALA A 32 12.59 12.43 7.54
N PRO A 33 12.11 13.68 7.77
CA PRO A 33 11.86 14.73 6.77
C PRO A 33 13.06 15.65 6.46
N HIS A 34 14.22 15.50 7.11
CA HIS A 34 15.35 16.43 6.96
C HIS A 34 15.92 16.50 5.54
N ALA A 35 15.89 15.38 4.80
CA ALA A 35 16.34 15.31 3.41
C ALA A 35 15.21 15.52 2.37
N ALA A 36 14.03 15.99 2.80
CA ALA A 36 12.85 16.13 1.93
C ALA A 36 13.10 16.96 0.66
N LYS A 37 13.91 18.02 0.76
CA LYS A 37 14.27 18.91 -0.37
C LYS A 37 15.04 18.22 -1.49
N MET A 38 15.64 17.06 -1.21
CA MET A 38 16.39 16.29 -2.21
C MET A 38 15.48 15.45 -3.11
N PHE A 39 14.25 15.13 -2.68
CA PHE A 39 13.31 14.31 -3.47
C PHE A 39 12.98 14.94 -4.83
N PRO A 40 12.54 16.21 -4.93
CA PRO A 40 12.24 16.83 -6.22
C PRO A 40 13.44 16.78 -7.16
N VAL A 41 14.61 17.21 -6.67
CA VAL A 41 15.83 17.28 -7.46
C VAL A 41 16.23 15.91 -8.00
N LEU A 42 16.21 14.86 -7.17
CA LEU A 42 16.61 13.52 -7.61
C LEU A 42 15.60 12.91 -8.59
N LEU A 43 14.30 13.07 -8.33
CA LEU A 43 13.24 12.53 -9.19
C LEU A 43 13.21 13.21 -10.57
N GLU A 44 13.32 14.54 -10.62
CA GLU A 44 13.43 15.31 -11.87
C GLU A 44 14.63 14.89 -12.73
N HIS A 45 15.70 14.42 -12.09
CA HIS A 45 16.92 13.92 -12.76
C HIS A 45 16.92 12.40 -12.97
N GLY A 46 15.77 11.74 -12.92
CA GLY A 46 15.61 10.33 -13.31
C GLY A 46 15.95 9.31 -12.23
N ALA A 47 15.94 9.70 -10.94
CA ALA A 47 16.06 8.72 -9.86
C ALA A 47 14.88 7.75 -9.91
N ASN A 48 15.18 6.45 -9.91
CA ASN A 48 14.18 5.40 -9.95
C ASN A 48 13.80 4.96 -8.53
N PRO A 49 12.56 5.27 -8.06
CA PRO A 49 12.11 4.90 -6.72
C PRO A 49 11.85 3.41 -6.51
N ASN A 50 11.77 2.63 -7.60
CA ASN A 50 11.48 1.19 -7.56
C ASN A 50 12.71 0.30 -7.46
N ILE A 51 13.93 0.84 -7.45
CA ILE A 51 15.14 0.06 -7.16
C ILE A 51 15.04 -0.48 -5.74
N GLN A 52 15.37 -1.76 -5.56
CA GLN A 52 15.42 -2.40 -4.26
C GLN A 52 16.84 -2.38 -3.68
N ASN A 53 16.97 -2.07 -2.39
CA ASN A 53 18.22 -2.17 -1.65
C ASN A 53 18.57 -3.64 -1.29
N ALA A 54 19.61 -3.84 -0.48
CA ALA A 54 20.06 -5.18 -0.08
C ALA A 54 19.00 -5.97 0.72
N GLN A 55 18.06 -5.28 1.37
CA GLN A 55 16.92 -5.84 2.10
C GLN A 55 15.67 -6.02 1.23
N GLY A 56 15.77 -5.79 -0.08
CA GLY A 56 14.61 -5.82 -0.97
C GLY A 56 13.66 -4.63 -0.80
N GLN A 57 14.01 -3.63 0.01
CA GLN A 57 13.16 -2.47 0.26
C GLN A 57 13.32 -1.47 -0.87
N THR A 58 12.20 -0.90 -1.32
CA THR A 58 12.18 0.31 -2.16
C THR A 58 12.14 1.58 -1.28
N VAL A 59 12.28 2.75 -1.90
CA VAL A 59 12.14 4.05 -1.23
C VAL A 59 10.80 4.17 -0.49
N LEU A 60 9.73 3.62 -1.06
CA LEU A 60 8.40 3.66 -0.47
C LEU A 60 8.29 2.85 0.83
N HIS A 61 9.02 1.74 0.97
CA HIS A 61 9.08 0.97 2.22
C HIS A 61 9.73 1.81 3.33
N LEU A 62 10.88 2.43 3.03
CA LEU A 62 11.60 3.26 3.98
C LEU A 62 10.79 4.48 4.42
N LEU A 63 10.03 5.10 3.50
CA LEU A 63 9.08 6.14 3.85
C LEU A 63 7.97 5.60 4.74
N ALA A 64 7.40 4.43 4.43
CA ALA A 64 6.35 3.85 5.28
C ALA A 64 6.85 3.56 6.70
N GLU A 65 8.03 2.96 6.85
CA GLU A 65 8.67 2.72 8.15
C GLU A 65 8.88 4.04 8.91
N ARG A 66 9.40 5.06 8.23
CA ARG A 66 9.65 6.36 8.87
C ARG A 66 8.36 7.03 9.32
N ALA A 67 7.30 6.97 8.52
CA ALA A 67 5.99 7.53 8.86
C ALA A 67 5.39 6.85 10.10
N VAL A 68 5.50 5.52 10.17
CA VAL A 68 5.03 4.74 11.33
C VAL A 68 5.78 5.13 12.59
N VAL A 69 7.12 5.26 12.52
CA VAL A 69 7.93 5.71 13.66
C VAL A 69 7.51 7.11 14.13
N VAL A 70 7.33 8.06 13.20
CA VAL A 70 6.87 9.42 13.54
C VAL A 70 5.48 9.38 14.17
N HIS A 71 4.56 8.61 13.60
CA HIS A 71 3.20 8.45 14.11
C HIS A 71 3.19 7.91 15.54
N GLN A 72 4.00 6.88 15.83
CA GLN A 72 4.10 6.29 17.17
C GLN A 72 4.74 7.23 18.19
N GLN A 73 5.76 8.00 17.79
CA GLN A 73 6.39 9.00 18.66
C GLN A 73 5.42 10.11 19.06
N GLN A 74 4.57 10.56 18.13
CA GLN A 74 3.60 11.64 18.38
C GLN A 74 2.44 11.23 19.30
N GLN A 75 2.09 9.94 19.39
CA GLN A 75 1.06 9.48 20.32
C GLN A 75 1.49 9.58 21.81
N GLY A 76 2.77 9.86 22.09
CA GLY A 76 3.31 10.01 23.46
C GLY A 76 3.74 11.43 23.85
N SER A 77 3.74 12.41 22.93
CA SER A 77 4.18 13.78 23.21
C SER A 77 3.18 14.81 22.66
N ALA A 78 2.71 15.72 23.53
CA ALA A 78 1.80 16.81 23.16
C ALA A 78 2.41 17.86 22.21
N GLU A 79 3.71 17.75 21.88
CA GLU A 79 4.43 18.65 21.00
C GLU A 79 4.55 18.02 19.61
N GLY A 80 3.56 18.31 18.77
CA GLY A 80 3.55 17.91 17.38
C GLY A 80 4.75 18.48 16.65
N VAL A 81 5.58 17.62 16.05
CA VAL A 81 6.58 18.01 15.05
C VAL A 81 5.82 18.34 13.75
N GLY A 82 5.08 19.44 13.78
CA GLY A 82 4.10 19.81 12.74
C GLY A 82 4.37 21.11 12.01
N ALA A 83 5.44 21.85 12.30
CA ALA A 83 5.54 23.24 11.82
C ALA A 83 6.83 23.64 11.06
N ALA A 84 7.80 22.74 10.86
CA ALA A 84 9.13 23.15 10.36
C ALA A 84 9.70 22.34 9.17
N ALA A 85 8.94 21.42 8.58
CA ALA A 85 9.37 20.78 7.33
C ALA A 85 8.77 21.54 6.14
N ASP A 86 9.63 22.13 5.31
CA ASP A 86 9.20 22.85 4.09
C ASP A 86 8.42 21.96 3.11
N VAL A 87 8.51 20.63 3.25
CA VAL A 87 7.74 19.65 2.47
C VAL A 87 7.11 18.63 3.44
N PRO A 88 5.77 18.50 3.49
CA PRO A 88 5.11 17.55 4.38
C PRO A 88 5.36 16.10 3.93
N PHE A 89 5.32 15.17 4.88
CA PHE A 89 5.62 13.76 4.62
C PHE A 89 4.68 13.14 3.57
N SER A 90 3.39 13.48 3.61
CA SER A 90 2.41 13.07 2.60
C SER A 90 2.86 13.42 1.18
N ARG A 91 3.40 14.63 0.98
CA ARG A 91 3.88 15.08 -0.34
C ARG A 91 5.09 14.25 -0.81
N LEU A 92 5.97 13.82 0.08
CA LEU A 92 7.09 12.93 -0.29
C LEU A 92 6.59 11.60 -0.86
N VAL A 93 5.55 11.03 -0.23
CA VAL A 93 4.94 9.77 -0.69
C VAL A 93 4.27 9.97 -2.04
N GLU A 94 3.56 11.08 -2.26
CA GLU A 94 2.97 11.42 -3.57
C GLU A 94 4.04 11.51 -4.65
N MET A 95 5.09 12.30 -4.42
CA MET A 95 6.16 12.49 -5.38
C MET A 95 6.83 11.17 -5.78
N VAL A 96 7.10 10.31 -4.79
CA VAL A 96 7.63 8.96 -5.05
C VAL A 96 6.63 8.13 -5.85
N ALA A 97 5.35 8.13 -5.49
CA ALA A 97 4.31 7.37 -6.18
C ALA A 97 4.08 7.83 -7.63
N GLU A 98 4.11 9.14 -7.89
CA GLU A 98 4.02 9.75 -9.22
C GLU A 98 5.13 9.24 -10.16
N HIS A 99 6.32 8.95 -9.62
CA HIS A 99 7.48 8.44 -10.37
C HIS A 99 7.66 6.91 -10.24
N SER A 100 6.75 6.21 -9.55
CA SER A 100 6.83 4.77 -9.33
C SER A 100 5.84 4.02 -10.23
N PRO A 101 6.29 3.30 -11.26
CA PRO A 101 5.40 2.40 -12.02
C PRO A 101 4.75 1.30 -11.16
N ASN A 102 5.33 0.94 -10.02
CA ASN A 102 4.82 -0.13 -9.16
C ASN A 102 4.86 0.23 -7.67
N LEU A 103 3.72 0.31 -6.99
CA LEU A 103 3.64 0.56 -5.54
C LEU A 103 3.68 -0.72 -4.70
N ASP A 104 3.58 -1.87 -5.36
CA ASP A 104 3.29 -3.18 -4.77
C ASP A 104 4.52 -4.09 -4.69
N THR A 105 5.71 -3.50 -4.77
CA THR A 105 6.95 -4.26 -4.57
C THR A 105 6.98 -4.81 -3.15
N ALA A 106 7.34 -6.09 -2.99
CA ALA A 106 7.47 -6.74 -1.70
C ALA A 106 8.94 -6.74 -1.24
N GLU A 107 9.19 -6.43 0.03
CA GLU A 107 10.54 -6.50 0.61
C GLU A 107 11.01 -7.94 0.86
N ALA A 108 12.32 -8.13 1.05
CA ALA A 108 12.93 -9.46 0.95
C ALA A 108 12.74 -10.33 2.20
N GLU A 109 12.52 -9.78 3.38
CA GLU A 109 12.46 -10.50 4.66
C GLU A 109 11.09 -11.13 4.88
N SER A 110 10.04 -10.31 4.99
CA SER A 110 8.66 -10.74 5.27
C SER A 110 7.75 -10.72 4.04
N GLY A 111 8.20 -10.17 2.92
CA GLY A 111 7.37 -9.98 1.73
C GLY A 111 6.33 -8.86 1.90
N ASN A 112 6.53 -7.97 2.86
CA ASN A 112 5.62 -6.86 3.09
C ASN A 112 5.74 -5.83 1.96
N THR A 113 4.61 -5.26 1.55
CA THR A 113 4.60 -4.03 0.73
C THR A 113 4.59 -2.80 1.64
N ALA A 114 4.83 -1.60 1.10
CA ALA A 114 4.71 -0.36 1.86
C ALA A 114 3.34 -0.19 2.55
N LEU A 115 2.27 -0.69 1.91
CA LEU A 115 0.93 -0.67 2.50
C LEU A 115 0.77 -1.64 3.69
N HIS A 116 1.46 -2.79 3.70
CA HIS A 116 1.49 -3.67 4.88
C HIS A 116 2.13 -2.95 6.08
N ILE A 117 3.26 -2.28 5.85
CA ILE A 117 3.99 -1.54 6.89
C ILE A 117 3.10 -0.43 7.48
N ALA A 118 2.45 0.36 6.63
CA ALA A 118 1.54 1.42 7.07
C ALA A 118 0.34 0.88 7.85
N ALA A 119 -0.28 -0.21 7.38
CA ALA A 119 -1.42 -0.84 8.03
C ALA A 119 -1.06 -1.45 9.40
N PHE A 120 0.05 -2.17 9.47
CA PHE A 120 0.55 -2.78 10.70
C PHE A 120 0.98 -1.73 11.73
N GLY A 121 1.60 -0.64 11.29
CA GLY A 121 1.98 0.47 12.15
C GLY A 121 0.82 1.34 12.63
N GLY A 122 -0.42 1.06 12.20
CA GLY A 122 -1.60 1.86 12.54
C GLY A 122 -1.61 3.25 11.91
N CYS A 123 -0.75 3.53 10.92
CA CYS A 123 -0.66 4.83 10.26
C CYS A 123 -1.78 4.96 9.22
N ILE A 124 -2.99 5.28 9.71
CA ILE A 124 -4.23 5.34 8.92
C ILE A 124 -4.10 6.26 7.71
N GLU A 125 -3.54 7.46 7.92
CA GLU A 125 -3.40 8.48 6.87
C GLU A 125 -2.54 7.97 5.72
N LEU A 126 -1.36 7.41 6.02
CA LEU A 126 -0.48 6.85 5.00
C LEU A 126 -1.11 5.66 4.29
N ALA A 127 -1.76 4.75 5.04
CA ALA A 127 -2.40 3.58 4.44
C ALA A 127 -3.49 4.01 3.44
N VAL A 128 -4.34 4.95 3.84
CA VAL A 128 -5.37 5.55 2.98
C VAL A 128 -4.76 6.20 1.73
N GLN A 129 -3.69 6.97 1.91
CA GLN A 129 -3.00 7.63 0.82
C GLN A 129 -2.45 6.62 -0.20
N LEU A 130 -1.75 5.58 0.27
CA LEU A 130 -1.20 4.53 -0.59
C LEU A 130 -2.31 3.81 -1.39
N ALA A 131 -3.43 3.48 -0.75
CA ALA A 131 -4.57 2.87 -1.45
C ALA A 131 -5.22 3.81 -2.47
N SER A 132 -5.30 5.11 -2.20
CA SER A 132 -5.80 6.09 -3.18
C SER A 132 -4.83 6.32 -4.34
N MET A 133 -3.53 6.12 -4.12
CA MET A 133 -2.51 6.09 -5.19
C MET A 133 -2.48 4.77 -5.98
N GLY A 134 -3.26 3.78 -5.53
CA GLY A 134 -3.49 2.53 -6.24
C GLY A 134 -2.63 1.35 -5.76
N ALA A 135 -2.04 1.43 -4.57
CA ALA A 135 -1.42 0.27 -3.93
C ALA A 135 -2.47 -0.82 -3.66
N SER A 136 -2.12 -2.06 -3.95
CA SER A 136 -3.02 -3.21 -3.84
C SER A 136 -3.23 -3.62 -2.39
N VAL A 137 -4.50 -3.66 -1.98
CA VAL A 137 -4.93 -4.15 -0.65
C VAL A 137 -5.02 -5.67 -0.57
N ALA A 138 -4.75 -6.38 -1.68
CA ALA A 138 -5.02 -7.79 -1.83
C ALA A 138 -3.76 -8.67 -1.75
N LEU A 139 -2.58 -8.09 -1.97
CA LEU A 139 -1.36 -8.87 -2.07
C LEU A 139 -0.98 -9.43 -0.70
N PRO A 140 -0.82 -10.76 -0.57
CA PRO A 140 -0.35 -11.36 0.68
C PRO A 140 1.16 -11.23 0.81
N ASN A 141 1.64 -11.04 2.04
CA ASN A 141 3.04 -11.20 2.41
C ASN A 141 3.43 -12.70 2.48
N LYS A 142 4.67 -13.00 2.92
CA LYS A 142 5.16 -14.40 3.03
C LYS A 142 4.40 -15.24 4.06
N ASP A 143 3.81 -14.61 5.06
CA ASP A 143 2.97 -15.27 6.07
C ASP A 143 1.53 -15.46 5.59
N GLY A 144 1.19 -14.96 4.39
CA GLY A 144 -0.15 -15.07 3.82
C GLY A 144 -1.14 -13.98 4.26
N PHE A 145 -0.67 -12.97 5.01
CA PHE A 145 -1.51 -11.85 5.44
C PHE A 145 -1.56 -10.77 4.37
N THR A 146 -2.75 -10.27 4.07
CA THR A 146 -2.91 -9.06 3.24
C THR A 146 -2.75 -7.80 4.10
N PRO A 147 -2.55 -6.59 3.53
CA PRO A 147 -2.46 -5.38 4.32
C PRO A 147 -3.70 -5.15 5.20
N LEU A 148 -4.88 -5.57 4.72
CA LEU A 148 -6.12 -5.49 5.48
C LEU A 148 -6.13 -6.45 6.69
N ASP A 149 -5.46 -7.60 6.60
CA ASP A 149 -5.32 -8.53 7.72
C ASP A 149 -4.27 -8.04 8.73
N SER A 150 -3.29 -7.24 8.31
CA SER A 150 -2.24 -6.66 9.16
C SER A 150 -2.68 -5.43 9.96
N MET A 151 -3.91 -4.94 9.80
CA MET A 151 -4.38 -3.71 10.44
C MET A 151 -4.52 -3.83 11.96
N GLN A 152 -4.01 -2.83 12.68
CA GLN A 152 -4.23 -2.70 14.12
C GLN A 152 -5.66 -2.21 14.43
N PRO A 153 -6.29 -2.65 15.55
CA PRO A 153 -7.56 -2.10 15.99
C PRO A 153 -7.45 -0.60 16.28
N SER A 154 -8.23 0.23 15.57
CA SER A 154 -8.30 1.65 15.86
C SER A 154 -9.25 1.92 17.02
N GLY A 155 -8.74 2.41 18.16
CA GLY A 155 -9.57 2.77 19.32
C GLY A 155 -10.45 4.02 19.14
N HIS A 156 -10.32 4.76 18.03
CA HIS A 156 -10.82 6.13 17.91
C HIS A 156 -11.61 6.48 16.63
N ALA A 157 -12.04 5.51 15.80
CA ALA A 157 -12.74 5.82 14.55
C ALA A 157 -14.19 5.30 14.52
N THR A 158 -15.11 6.16 14.06
CA THR A 158 -16.53 5.84 13.80
C THR A 158 -16.72 4.86 12.64
N ARG A 159 -15.72 4.73 11.76
CA ARG A 159 -15.63 3.74 10.66
C ARG A 159 -14.41 2.85 10.89
N SER A 160 -14.54 1.55 10.69
CA SER A 160 -13.40 0.63 10.82
C SER A 160 -12.34 0.94 9.74
N LEU A 161 -11.05 0.95 10.10
CA LEU A 161 -9.94 1.18 9.16
C LEU A 161 -10.03 0.33 7.87
N PRO A 162 -10.44 -0.96 7.93
CA PRO A 162 -10.65 -1.75 6.71
C PRO A 162 -11.68 -1.14 5.76
N GLU A 163 -12.82 -0.65 6.25
CA GLU A 163 -13.84 -0.02 5.40
C GLU A 163 -13.37 1.30 4.81
N LEU A 164 -12.65 2.09 5.60
CA LEU A 164 -12.05 3.34 5.12
C LEU A 164 -11.06 3.07 3.98
N LEU A 165 -10.16 2.08 4.15
CA LEU A 165 -9.19 1.73 3.12
C LEU A 165 -9.88 1.20 1.85
N LEU A 166 -10.88 0.31 2.01
CA LEU A 166 -11.66 -0.21 0.88
C LEU A 166 -12.39 0.89 0.12
N SER A 167 -12.90 1.92 0.81
CA SER A 167 -13.56 3.06 0.15
C SER A 167 -12.59 3.84 -0.75
N LYS A 168 -11.29 3.85 -0.41
CA LYS A 168 -10.24 4.64 -1.05
C LYS A 168 -9.49 3.94 -2.17
N ILE A 169 -9.69 2.64 -2.37
CA ILE A 169 -9.11 1.91 -3.51
C ILE A 169 -9.47 2.63 -4.82
N SER A 170 -8.46 3.08 -5.55
CA SER A 170 -8.62 3.83 -6.80
C SER A 170 -8.43 2.96 -8.05
N LYS A 171 -7.67 1.87 -7.96
CA LYS A 171 -7.40 0.95 -9.09
C LYS A 171 -7.95 -0.44 -8.80
N GLN A 172 -8.28 -1.16 -9.88
CA GLN A 172 -8.65 -2.56 -9.76
C GLN A 172 -7.48 -3.34 -9.14
N PRO A 173 -7.70 -4.06 -8.03
CA PRO A 173 -6.62 -4.75 -7.35
C PRO A 173 -6.19 -6.00 -8.14
N SER A 174 -4.91 -6.32 -8.06
CA SER A 174 -4.41 -7.65 -8.39
C SER A 174 -5.11 -8.70 -7.53
N TRP A 175 -5.45 -9.84 -8.10
CA TRP A 175 -6.07 -10.93 -7.35
C TRP A 175 -5.04 -11.72 -6.54
N VAL A 176 -5.47 -12.18 -5.36
CA VAL A 176 -4.67 -13.12 -4.56
C VAL A 176 -4.54 -14.43 -5.34
N PRO A 177 -3.32 -14.95 -5.60
CA PRO A 177 -3.16 -16.22 -6.30
C PRO A 177 -3.84 -17.36 -5.55
N ASP A 178 -4.64 -18.18 -6.25
CA ASP A 178 -5.43 -19.26 -5.64
C ASP A 178 -4.60 -20.20 -4.78
N ARG A 179 -3.37 -20.50 -5.21
CA ARG A 179 -2.44 -21.40 -4.49
C ARG A 179 -2.10 -20.92 -3.08
N MET A 180 -2.24 -19.62 -2.80
CA MET A 180 -1.94 -19.03 -1.50
C MET A 180 -3.13 -19.02 -0.54
N VAL A 181 -4.33 -19.35 -1.02
CA VAL A 181 -5.56 -19.19 -0.24
C VAL A 181 -6.25 -20.54 -0.05
N ASN A 182 -6.21 -21.07 1.16
CA ASN A 182 -6.85 -22.36 1.50
C ASN A 182 -8.20 -22.20 2.22
N ALA A 183 -8.56 -20.99 2.62
CA ALA A 183 -9.82 -20.69 3.27
C ALA A 183 -10.40 -19.36 2.79
N CYS A 184 -11.72 -19.21 2.86
CA CYS A 184 -12.40 -17.96 2.52
C CYS A 184 -11.84 -16.81 3.37
N GLN A 185 -11.35 -15.73 2.72
CA GLN A 185 -10.75 -14.61 3.45
C GLN A 185 -11.74 -13.79 4.28
N LEU A 186 -13.06 -14.05 4.16
CA LEU A 186 -14.10 -13.46 5.02
C LEU A 186 -14.52 -14.39 6.17
N CYS A 187 -15.17 -15.52 5.87
CA CYS A 187 -15.69 -16.41 6.92
C CYS A 187 -14.65 -17.38 7.49
N LYS A 188 -13.42 -17.39 6.95
CA LYS A 188 -12.29 -18.25 7.37
C LYS A 188 -12.55 -19.75 7.25
N LEU A 189 -13.67 -20.17 6.67
CA LEU A 189 -13.95 -21.58 6.38
C LEU A 189 -13.05 -22.11 5.24
N PRO A 190 -12.50 -23.32 5.36
CA PRO A 190 -11.64 -23.89 4.34
C PRO A 190 -12.41 -24.16 3.05
N PHE A 191 -11.72 -23.98 1.91
CA PHE A 191 -12.23 -24.42 0.63
C PHE A 191 -12.08 -25.94 0.54
N ASP A 192 -13.21 -26.65 0.57
CA ASP A 192 -13.25 -28.12 0.56
C ASP A 192 -14.49 -28.57 -0.23
N PRO A 193 -14.31 -29.33 -1.33
CA PRO A 193 -15.42 -29.87 -2.12
C PRO A 193 -16.41 -30.71 -1.31
N ARG A 194 -15.97 -31.34 -0.22
CA ARG A 194 -16.81 -32.17 0.67
C ARG A 194 -17.77 -31.33 1.52
N ARG A 195 -17.52 -30.03 1.65
CA ARG A 195 -18.39 -29.08 2.37
C ARG A 195 -19.51 -28.50 1.51
N GLY A 196 -19.68 -29.02 0.29
CA GLY A 196 -20.74 -28.64 -0.64
C GLY A 196 -20.34 -27.53 -1.62
N PRO A 197 -21.22 -27.20 -2.57
CA PRO A 197 -20.90 -26.35 -3.73
C PRO A 197 -20.48 -24.92 -3.36
N ASN A 198 -20.94 -24.44 -2.21
CA ASN A 198 -20.67 -23.10 -1.71
C ASN A 198 -19.24 -22.87 -1.23
N LEU A 199 -18.54 -23.94 -0.83
CA LEU A 199 -17.16 -23.93 -0.33
C LEU A 199 -16.21 -24.73 -1.24
N ALA A 200 -16.72 -25.36 -2.30
CA ALA A 200 -15.92 -26.12 -3.25
C ALA A 200 -15.06 -25.24 -4.16
N ARG A 201 -15.50 -24.00 -4.45
CA ARG A 201 -14.85 -23.10 -5.42
C ARG A 201 -14.39 -21.81 -4.78
N LYS A 202 -13.27 -21.30 -5.30
CA LYS A 202 -12.72 -19.98 -4.99
C LYS A 202 -13.33 -18.93 -5.91
N HIS A 203 -13.57 -17.75 -5.36
CA HIS A 203 -14.07 -16.60 -6.11
C HIS A 203 -13.33 -15.34 -5.68
N HIS A 204 -12.91 -14.50 -6.62
CA HIS A 204 -12.28 -13.23 -6.28
C HIS A 204 -13.28 -12.09 -6.28
N CYS A 205 -13.17 -11.23 -5.27
CA CYS A 205 -13.85 -9.95 -5.25
C CYS A 205 -13.20 -9.01 -6.26
N ARG A 206 -13.99 -8.46 -7.18
CA ARG A 206 -13.49 -7.52 -8.19
C ARG A 206 -13.14 -6.15 -7.62
N HIS A 207 -13.62 -5.84 -6.42
CA HIS A 207 -13.35 -4.57 -5.73
C HIS A 207 -12.08 -4.59 -4.89
N CYS A 208 -11.87 -5.64 -4.08
CA CYS A 208 -10.75 -5.73 -3.13
C CYS A 208 -9.77 -6.88 -3.38
N GLY A 209 -9.99 -7.70 -4.41
CA GLY A 209 -9.10 -8.80 -4.80
C GLY A 209 -9.12 -10.04 -3.90
N ARG A 210 -9.81 -10.00 -2.74
CA ARG A 210 -9.94 -11.15 -1.82
C ARG A 210 -10.54 -12.37 -2.51
N CYS A 211 -9.97 -13.54 -2.22
CA CYS A 211 -10.51 -14.86 -2.51
C CYS A 211 -11.51 -15.29 -1.41
N VAL A 212 -12.76 -15.48 -1.80
CA VAL A 212 -13.92 -15.71 -0.94
C VAL A 212 -14.79 -16.85 -1.45
N CYS A 213 -15.63 -17.42 -0.58
CA CYS A 213 -16.61 -18.44 -0.95
C CYS A 213 -17.86 -17.82 -1.58
N PHE A 214 -18.73 -18.68 -2.11
CA PHE A 214 -19.98 -18.24 -2.76
C PHE A 214 -20.88 -17.44 -1.81
N VAL A 215 -21.05 -17.94 -0.57
CA VAL A 215 -21.89 -17.30 0.46
C VAL A 215 -21.36 -15.91 0.83
N CYS A 216 -20.05 -15.71 0.79
CA CYS A 216 -19.40 -14.45 1.11
C CYS A 216 -19.32 -13.46 -0.07
N SER A 217 -19.84 -13.84 -1.24
CA SER A 217 -19.89 -13.00 -2.44
C SER A 217 -21.16 -13.25 -3.28
N PRO A 218 -22.36 -13.20 -2.68
CA PRO A 218 -23.58 -13.66 -3.33
C PRO A 218 -24.02 -12.76 -4.48
N LYS A 219 -23.65 -11.48 -4.44
CA LYS A 219 -24.10 -10.47 -5.40
C LYS A 219 -23.04 -10.12 -6.44
N ARG A 220 -23.56 -9.63 -7.56
CA ARG A 220 -22.79 -8.93 -8.59
C ARG A 220 -23.37 -7.53 -8.75
N MET A 221 -22.52 -6.57 -9.03
CA MET A 221 -22.91 -5.17 -9.19
C MET A 221 -21.85 -4.41 -10.01
N PRO A 222 -22.19 -3.28 -10.66
CA PRO A 222 -21.21 -2.47 -11.34
C PRO A 222 -20.24 -1.83 -10.34
N ILE A 223 -19.02 -1.56 -10.81
CA ILE A 223 -18.00 -0.82 -10.05
C ILE A 223 -17.54 0.37 -10.92
N PRO A 224 -18.34 1.45 -11.00
CA PRO A 224 -18.10 2.54 -11.95
C PRO A 224 -16.73 3.21 -11.78
N LYS A 225 -16.22 3.29 -10.55
CA LYS A 225 -14.89 3.86 -10.28
C LYS A 225 -13.72 3.12 -10.93
N PHE A 226 -13.92 1.87 -11.36
CA PHE A 226 -12.93 1.11 -12.13
C PHE A 226 -13.24 1.09 -13.63
N GLY A 227 -14.19 1.90 -14.10
CA GLY A 227 -14.63 1.92 -15.49
C GLY A 227 -15.44 0.70 -15.93
N SER A 228 -15.87 -0.17 -14.99
CA SER A 228 -16.70 -1.34 -15.32
C SER A 228 -18.18 -1.01 -15.16
N SER A 229 -18.92 -1.06 -16.27
CA SER A 229 -20.38 -1.02 -16.32
C SER A 229 -21.04 -2.38 -16.19
N GLN A 230 -20.25 -3.46 -16.14
CA GLN A 230 -20.72 -4.84 -16.04
C GLN A 230 -20.91 -5.25 -14.59
N ASP A 231 -21.80 -6.20 -14.36
CA ASP A 231 -22.06 -6.80 -13.05
C ASP A 231 -20.89 -7.70 -12.61
N GLU A 232 -20.03 -7.12 -11.78
CA GLU A 232 -18.83 -7.74 -11.24
C GLU A 232 -19.10 -8.35 -9.87
N ARG A 233 -18.51 -9.51 -9.59
CA ARG A 233 -18.66 -10.17 -8.29
C ARG A 233 -17.94 -9.36 -7.21
N VAL A 234 -18.66 -9.04 -6.13
CA VAL A 234 -18.09 -8.37 -4.96
C VAL A 234 -18.35 -9.19 -3.69
N CYS A 235 -17.45 -9.07 -2.72
CA CYS A 235 -17.67 -9.68 -1.41
C CYS A 235 -18.61 -8.83 -0.56
N LEU A 236 -19.22 -9.43 0.47
CA LEU A 236 -20.20 -8.77 1.35
C LEU A 236 -19.71 -7.46 1.98
N ILE A 237 -18.41 -7.35 2.28
CA ILE A 237 -17.84 -6.11 2.82
C ILE A 237 -17.79 -5.04 1.73
N CYS A 238 -17.29 -5.39 0.54
CA CYS A 238 -17.19 -4.46 -0.59
C CYS A 238 -18.55 -3.99 -1.10
N GLU A 239 -19.56 -4.87 -1.08
CA GLU A 239 -20.94 -4.48 -1.36
C GLU A 239 -21.36 -3.30 -0.48
N LYS A 240 -21.26 -3.44 0.85
CA LYS A 240 -21.60 -2.38 1.80
C LYS A 240 -20.80 -1.11 1.56
N VAL A 241 -19.49 -1.24 1.31
CA VAL A 241 -18.61 -0.09 1.07
C VAL A 241 -19.02 0.65 -0.20
N ILE A 242 -19.29 -0.06 -1.29
CA ILE A 242 -19.67 0.54 -2.57
C ILE A 242 -21.04 1.21 -2.45
N THR A 243 -22.04 0.53 -1.87
CA THR A 243 -23.40 1.09 -1.73
C THR A 243 -23.44 2.28 -0.78
N SER A 244 -22.64 2.28 0.29
CA SER A 244 -22.58 3.41 1.24
C SER A 244 -21.74 4.58 0.73
N SER A 245 -21.01 4.39 -0.38
CA SER A 245 -20.22 5.45 -1.02
C SER A 245 -20.90 5.99 -2.29
N ALA A 246 -22.09 5.48 -2.62
CA ALA A 246 -22.91 6.05 -3.68
C ALA A 246 -23.48 7.41 -3.22
N PRO A 247 -23.49 8.43 -4.10
CA PRO A 247 -24.04 9.75 -3.78
C PRO A 247 -25.54 9.69 -3.45
#